data_AF-A0A1S1CU40-F1
#
_entry.id   AF-A0A1S1CU40-F1
#
_cell.length_a   1.000
_cell.length_b   1.000
_cell.length_c   1.000
_cell.angle_alpha   90.00
_cell.angle_beta   90.00
_cell.angle_gamma   90.00
#
_symmetry.space_group_name_H-M   'P 1'
#
loop_
_entity.id
_entity.type
_entity.pdbx_description
1 polymer ?
#
loop_
_entity_poly.entity_id
_entity_poly.type
_entity_poly.pdbx_seq_one_letter_code
_entity_poly.pdbx_strand_id
1 'polypeptide(L)'
;ETGIKVYVVESQDQSEVSVLYEGSKAPFDEGWEVDWLANDIPMAQNILKGEEGVTSQLNAAASILDDIMLEYPNAKISVYGHSLGSMNAQYALANVRDISRISGAYIYQGPNIYPVLTKEQRQRVDAIKYRIHNYVDDKDLVPIGYPKNRMDSVGVVGMMHHVDSVQQVDFVYSQHLWGGYVFNEDGSLKIKNDRSSFEKRYSSGLDKVSSGLYSYAKAKEALASGGYTSGEELFLDSEQALTISSGLHEVANAGHEEICSIVHKAHQEAEKIVASTYHVPFGFILSPTEVAIAYSDGGVSRTTIVDDLDHYFYPKIKKSEKLAEDFQSLEKQIADGVQKKLEDDKELAGNFKEWMKVK
;
A
#
# COMPACT_ATOMS: atom_id res chain seq x y z
N GLU A 1 -27.36 21.69 -1.67
CA GLU A 1 -26.82 20.48 -2.34
C GLU A 1 -25.31 20.54 -2.17
N THR A 2 -24.64 19.43 -1.79
CA THR A 2 -23.20 19.45 -1.44
C THR A 2 -22.27 19.47 -2.66
N GLY A 3 -22.83 19.31 -3.87
CA GLY A 3 -22.08 19.16 -5.12
C GLY A 3 -21.54 17.75 -5.35
N ILE A 4 -21.65 16.85 -4.38
CA ILE A 4 -21.07 15.51 -4.45
C ILE A 4 -21.69 14.67 -5.57
N LYS A 5 -20.85 13.97 -6.33
CA LYS A 5 -21.24 12.96 -7.30
C LYS A 5 -20.40 11.71 -7.07
N VAL A 6 -21.09 10.58 -6.96
CA VAL A 6 -20.49 9.28 -6.66
C VAL A 6 -21.02 8.26 -7.67
N TYR A 7 -20.11 7.49 -8.26
CA TYR A 7 -20.45 6.36 -9.12
C TYR A 7 -20.13 5.06 -8.37
N VAL A 8 -21.05 4.10 -8.46
CA VAL A 8 -20.90 2.77 -7.87
C VAL A 8 -20.89 1.75 -8.99
N VAL A 9 -19.85 0.90 -9.01
CA VAL A 9 -19.69 -0.17 -9.99
C VAL A 9 -19.56 -1.48 -9.21
N GLU A 10 -20.45 -2.43 -9.47
CA GLU A 10 -20.48 -3.72 -8.79
C GLU A 10 -20.05 -4.86 -9.72
N SER A 11 -19.42 -5.90 -9.15
CA SER A 11 -19.25 -7.17 -9.85
C SER A 11 -20.61 -7.84 -10.06
N GLN A 12 -20.69 -8.76 -11.04
CA GLN A 12 -21.94 -9.47 -11.35
C GLN A 12 -22.52 -10.25 -10.16
N ASP A 13 -21.65 -10.77 -9.29
CA ASP A 13 -22.02 -11.49 -8.07
C ASP A 13 -22.08 -10.59 -6.82
N GLN A 14 -21.87 -9.28 -6.99
CA GLN A 14 -21.87 -8.26 -5.94
C GLN A 14 -20.85 -8.53 -4.80
N SER A 15 -19.84 -9.36 -5.06
CA SER A 15 -18.75 -9.63 -4.13
C SER A 15 -17.72 -8.49 -4.08
N GLU A 16 -17.67 -7.65 -5.11
CA GLU A 16 -16.79 -6.50 -5.21
C GLU A 16 -17.58 -5.24 -5.62
N VAL A 17 -17.33 -4.14 -4.94
CA VAL A 17 -17.94 -2.84 -5.23
C VAL A 17 -16.86 -1.77 -5.30
N SER A 18 -16.85 -1.02 -6.40
CA SER A 18 -15.98 0.13 -6.61
C SER A 18 -16.77 1.42 -6.46
N VAL A 19 -16.30 2.31 -5.59
CA VAL A 19 -16.90 3.62 -5.30
C VAL A 19 -15.99 4.71 -5.83
N LEU A 20 -16.48 5.51 -6.78
CA LEU A 20 -15.71 6.54 -7.44
C LEU A 20 -16.28 7.91 -7.10
N TYR A 21 -15.49 8.73 -6.38
CA TYR A 21 -15.84 10.11 -6.08
C TYR A 21 -15.38 11.02 -7.22
N GLU A 22 -16.32 11.77 -7.80
CA GLU A 22 -16.00 12.77 -8.81
C GLU A 22 -15.20 13.94 -8.19
N GLY A 23 -14.24 14.47 -8.95
CA GLY A 23 -13.54 15.72 -8.62
C GLY A 23 -14.36 16.96 -8.97
N SER A 24 -13.76 18.14 -8.77
CA SER A 24 -14.41 19.42 -9.02
C SER A 24 -14.74 19.61 -10.50
N LYS A 25 -15.88 20.22 -10.79
CA LYS A 25 -16.18 20.73 -12.14
C LYS A 25 -15.19 21.83 -12.52
N ALA A 26 -14.92 21.95 -13.83
CA ALA A 26 -14.05 23.01 -14.31
C ALA A 26 -14.68 24.38 -13.97
N PRO A 27 -13.87 25.41 -13.66
CA PRO A 27 -14.41 26.74 -13.44
C PRO A 27 -15.31 27.18 -14.59
N PHE A 28 -16.45 27.78 -14.26
CA PHE A 28 -17.52 28.22 -15.16
C PHE A 28 -18.46 27.13 -15.71
N ASP A 29 -18.25 25.85 -15.42
CA ASP A 29 -19.21 24.77 -15.72
C ASP A 29 -20.35 24.71 -14.69
N GLU A 30 -21.51 24.15 -15.05
CA GLU A 30 -22.63 24.01 -14.12
C GLU A 30 -22.24 23.23 -12.83
N GLY A 31 -22.40 23.88 -11.68
CA GLY A 31 -22.07 23.32 -10.36
C GLY A 31 -20.68 23.68 -9.82
N TRP A 32 -19.80 24.31 -10.61
CA TRP A 32 -18.41 24.60 -10.21
C TRP A 32 -18.29 25.45 -8.94
N GLU A 33 -19.18 26.42 -8.74
CA GLU A 33 -19.11 27.33 -7.59
C GLU A 33 -19.21 26.58 -6.26
N VAL A 34 -20.01 25.50 -6.22
CA VAL A 34 -20.17 24.67 -5.02
C VAL A 34 -18.91 23.87 -4.75
N ASP A 35 -18.30 23.28 -5.78
CA ASP A 35 -17.04 22.53 -5.62
C ASP A 35 -15.91 23.45 -5.14
N TRP A 36 -15.72 24.58 -5.82
CA TRP A 36 -14.58 25.46 -5.53
C TRP A 36 -14.77 26.33 -4.29
N LEU A 37 -15.90 27.02 -4.14
CA LEU A 37 -16.09 28.02 -3.08
C LEU A 37 -16.53 27.40 -1.75
N ALA A 38 -17.33 26.33 -1.79
CA ALA A 38 -17.83 25.69 -0.59
C ALA A 38 -17.01 24.47 -0.15
N ASN A 39 -16.16 23.90 -1.03
CA ASN A 39 -15.36 22.72 -0.71
C ASN A 39 -13.85 22.95 -0.83
N ASP A 40 -13.33 23.20 -2.02
CA ASP A 40 -11.87 23.26 -2.26
C ASP A 40 -11.20 24.37 -1.45
N ILE A 41 -11.70 25.62 -1.53
CA ILE A 41 -11.09 26.76 -0.83
C ILE A 41 -11.13 26.58 0.70
N PRO A 42 -12.27 26.25 1.34
CA PRO A 42 -12.30 25.99 2.77
C PRO A 42 -11.40 24.83 3.20
N MET A 43 -11.39 23.73 2.45
CA MET A 43 -10.51 22.60 2.75
C MET A 43 -9.03 22.98 2.65
N ALA A 44 -8.64 23.70 1.60
CA ALA A 44 -7.27 24.17 1.45
C ALA A 44 -6.83 25.05 2.64
N GLN A 45 -7.71 25.94 3.12
CA GLN A 45 -7.43 26.76 4.30
C GLN A 45 -7.22 25.90 5.56
N ASN A 46 -8.12 24.94 5.82
CA ASN A 46 -8.01 24.07 6.99
C ASN A 46 -6.75 23.20 6.94
N ILE A 47 -6.45 22.61 5.78
CA ILE A 47 -5.27 21.76 5.55
C ILE A 47 -3.98 22.55 5.79
N LEU A 48 -3.87 23.76 5.22
CA LEU A 48 -2.67 24.59 5.36
C LEU A 48 -2.45 25.10 6.78
N LYS A 49 -3.52 25.26 7.56
CA LYS A 49 -3.44 25.64 8.98
C LYS A 49 -3.34 24.45 9.94
N GLY A 50 -3.66 23.23 9.48
CA GLY A 50 -3.82 22.06 10.33
C GLY A 50 -5.01 22.15 11.29
N GLU A 51 -6.05 22.90 10.92
CA GLU A 51 -7.27 23.05 11.72
C GLU A 51 -8.19 21.85 11.50
N GLU A 52 -8.65 21.21 12.58
CA GLU A 52 -9.64 20.14 12.49
C GLU A 52 -10.97 20.68 11.92
N GLY A 53 -11.59 19.87 11.06
CA GLY A 53 -12.87 20.20 10.45
C GLY A 53 -12.85 20.06 8.93
N VAL A 54 -13.95 19.55 8.40
CA VAL A 54 -14.13 19.32 6.96
C VAL A 54 -15.43 19.92 6.48
N THR A 55 -15.56 20.04 5.15
CA THR A 55 -16.75 20.60 4.53
C THR A 55 -17.91 19.61 4.53
N SER A 56 -19.10 20.12 4.22
CA SER A 56 -20.31 19.29 4.14
C SER A 56 -20.23 18.20 3.07
N GLN A 57 -19.47 18.42 1.99
CA GLN A 57 -19.27 17.42 0.93
C GLN A 57 -18.45 16.23 1.43
N LEU A 58 -17.36 16.45 2.16
CA LEU A 58 -16.57 15.36 2.75
C LEU A 58 -17.41 14.56 3.75
N ASN A 59 -18.21 15.23 4.60
CA ASN A 59 -19.14 14.53 5.49
C ASN A 59 -20.16 13.68 4.71
N ALA A 60 -20.72 14.21 3.62
CA ALA A 60 -21.62 13.45 2.75
C ALA A 60 -20.91 12.25 2.09
N ALA A 61 -19.64 12.39 1.69
CA ALA A 61 -18.84 11.28 1.15
C ALA A 61 -18.71 10.13 2.15
N ALA A 62 -18.42 10.45 3.42
CA ALA A 62 -18.36 9.45 4.47
C ALA A 62 -19.70 8.73 4.69
N SER A 63 -20.82 9.48 4.73
CA SER A 63 -22.15 8.88 4.85
C SER A 63 -22.50 7.99 3.65
N ILE A 64 -22.19 8.42 2.42
CA ILE A 64 -22.47 7.63 1.21
C ILE A 64 -21.67 6.32 1.21
N LEU A 65 -20.37 6.33 1.55
CA LEU A 65 -19.60 5.10 1.63
C LEU A 65 -20.17 4.13 2.66
N ASP A 66 -20.61 4.66 3.79
CA ASP A 66 -21.21 3.88 4.86
C ASP A 66 -22.56 3.26 4.44
N ASP A 67 -23.41 4.02 3.73
CA ASP A 67 -24.66 3.52 3.15
C ASP A 67 -24.40 2.41 2.11
N ILE A 68 -23.40 2.58 1.24
CA ILE A 68 -22.97 1.54 0.29
C ILE A 68 -22.49 0.30 1.03
N MET A 69 -21.72 0.45 2.11
CA MET A 69 -21.27 -0.70 2.90
C MET A 69 -22.45 -1.44 3.55
N LEU A 70 -23.51 -0.73 3.96
CA LEU A 70 -24.73 -1.36 4.47
C LEU A 70 -25.54 -2.08 3.39
N GLU A 71 -25.65 -1.49 2.19
CA GLU A 71 -26.37 -2.06 1.05
C GLU A 71 -25.69 -3.34 0.55
N TYR A 72 -24.36 -3.37 0.57
CA TYR A 72 -23.55 -4.50 0.10
C TYR A 72 -22.79 -5.16 1.26
N PRO A 73 -23.45 -5.83 2.23
CA PRO A 73 -22.85 -6.20 3.51
C PRO A 73 -21.64 -7.15 3.43
N ASN A 74 -21.54 -7.94 2.35
CA ASN A 74 -20.46 -8.92 2.15
C ASN A 74 -19.42 -8.49 1.11
N ALA A 75 -19.60 -7.34 0.46
CA ALA A 75 -18.72 -6.91 -0.61
C ALA A 75 -17.38 -6.37 -0.09
N LYS A 76 -16.31 -6.66 -0.84
CA LYS A 76 -15.04 -5.94 -0.74
C LYS A 76 -15.14 -4.62 -1.51
N ILE A 77 -14.65 -3.55 -0.89
CA ILE A 77 -14.85 -2.18 -1.35
C ILE A 77 -13.54 -1.57 -1.82
N SER A 78 -13.52 -1.14 -3.08
CA SER A 78 -12.43 -0.35 -3.65
C SER A 78 -12.87 1.10 -3.81
N VAL A 79 -12.05 2.06 -3.40
CA VAL A 79 -12.40 3.49 -3.42
C VAL A 79 -11.48 4.27 -4.35
N TYR A 80 -12.06 5.12 -5.20
CA TYR A 80 -11.31 5.92 -6.17
C TYR A 80 -11.65 7.40 -6.05
N GLY A 81 -10.69 8.26 -6.37
CA GLY A 81 -10.93 9.70 -6.41
C GLY A 81 -9.79 10.48 -7.05
N HIS A 82 -10.12 11.58 -7.72
CA HIS A 82 -9.17 12.56 -8.24
C HIS A 82 -9.51 13.93 -7.69
N SER A 83 -8.50 14.77 -7.41
CA SER A 83 -8.70 16.17 -7.03
C SER A 83 -9.56 16.27 -5.76
N LEU A 84 -10.66 17.04 -5.75
CA LEU A 84 -11.67 17.04 -4.68
C LEU A 84 -12.21 15.64 -4.35
N GLY A 85 -12.41 14.78 -5.35
CA GLY A 85 -12.83 13.39 -5.18
C GLY A 85 -11.83 12.57 -4.37
N SER A 86 -10.53 12.90 -4.44
CA SER A 86 -9.51 12.28 -3.57
C SER A 86 -9.70 12.70 -2.10
N MET A 87 -10.04 13.97 -1.81
CA MET A 87 -10.36 14.38 -0.43
C MET A 87 -11.62 13.67 0.09
N ASN A 88 -12.66 13.56 -0.74
CA ASN A 88 -13.87 12.81 -0.43
C ASN A 88 -13.56 11.34 -0.09
N ALA A 89 -12.77 10.67 -0.93
CA ALA A 89 -12.32 9.30 -0.70
C ALA A 89 -11.52 9.16 0.59
N GLN A 90 -10.53 10.04 0.82
CA GLN A 90 -9.71 10.03 2.04
C GLN A 90 -10.57 10.18 3.30
N TYR A 91 -11.54 11.11 3.29
CA TYR A 91 -12.39 11.36 4.46
C TYR A 91 -13.39 10.23 4.67
N ALA A 92 -13.93 9.66 3.59
CA ALA A 92 -14.80 8.51 3.67
C ALA A 92 -14.06 7.32 4.31
N LEU A 93 -12.84 7.02 3.85
CA LEU A 93 -11.95 5.99 4.42
C LEU A 93 -11.61 6.27 5.89
N ALA A 94 -11.43 7.53 6.27
CA ALA A 94 -11.19 7.92 7.65
C ALA A 94 -12.40 7.67 8.58
N ASN A 95 -13.59 7.41 8.02
CA ASN A 95 -14.84 7.22 8.77
C ASN A 95 -15.50 5.84 8.53
N VAL A 96 -14.85 4.91 7.80
CA VAL A 96 -15.44 3.58 7.55
C VAL A 96 -15.71 2.81 8.84
N ARG A 97 -16.83 2.10 8.87
CA ARG A 97 -17.22 1.28 10.02
C ARG A 97 -16.39 -0.01 10.13
N ASP A 98 -16.07 -0.61 8.99
CA ASP A 98 -15.34 -1.88 8.92
C ASP A 98 -14.16 -1.77 7.96
N ILE A 99 -12.97 -1.61 8.54
CA ILE A 99 -11.73 -1.51 7.76
C ILE A 99 -11.39 -2.81 7.02
N SER A 100 -11.87 -3.98 7.47
CA SER A 100 -11.55 -5.28 6.87
C SER A 100 -12.19 -5.48 5.49
N ARG A 101 -13.23 -4.69 5.20
CA ARG A 101 -13.94 -4.70 3.92
C ARG A 101 -13.32 -3.81 2.86
N ILE A 102 -12.40 -2.92 3.23
CA ILE A 102 -11.67 -2.10 2.26
C ILE A 102 -10.59 -2.96 1.61
N SER A 103 -10.75 -3.27 0.31
CA SER A 103 -9.77 -3.99 -0.50
C SER A 103 -8.64 -3.07 -0.95
N GLY A 104 -8.97 -1.83 -1.31
CA GLY A 104 -7.98 -0.86 -1.76
C GLY A 104 -8.57 0.52 -1.97
N ALA A 105 -7.71 1.51 -2.06
CA ALA A 105 -8.08 2.83 -2.52
C ALA A 105 -7.01 3.40 -3.45
N TYR A 106 -7.43 4.08 -4.51
CA TYR A 106 -6.55 4.67 -5.52
C TYR A 106 -6.97 6.10 -5.74
N ILE A 107 -6.18 7.01 -5.16
CA ILE A 107 -6.49 8.43 -5.13
C ILE A 107 -5.36 9.21 -5.80
N TYR A 108 -5.73 10.22 -6.58
CA TYR A 108 -4.82 10.89 -7.50
C TYR A 108 -4.92 12.40 -7.33
N GLN A 109 -3.77 13.08 -7.30
CA GLN A 109 -3.65 14.53 -7.44
C GLN A 109 -4.60 15.34 -6.53
N GLY A 110 -4.88 14.82 -5.33
CA GLY A 110 -5.76 15.49 -4.36
C GLY A 110 -4.96 16.10 -3.22
N PRO A 111 -5.49 17.10 -2.52
CA PRO A 111 -4.94 17.54 -1.24
C PRO A 111 -4.86 16.42 -0.20
N ASN A 112 -3.83 16.45 0.66
CA ASN A 112 -3.70 15.54 1.80
C ASN A 112 -4.53 16.04 2.99
N ILE A 113 -5.57 15.30 3.37
CA ILE A 113 -6.44 15.72 4.48
C ILE A 113 -5.92 15.26 5.85
N TYR A 114 -4.85 14.47 5.92
CA TYR A 114 -4.32 13.92 7.18
C TYR A 114 -4.15 14.96 8.31
N PRO A 115 -3.70 16.21 8.05
CA PRO A 115 -3.58 17.23 9.10
C PRO A 115 -4.90 17.59 9.80
N VAL A 116 -6.03 17.54 9.07
CA VAL A 116 -7.35 17.99 9.56
C VAL A 116 -8.19 16.87 10.18
N LEU A 117 -7.72 15.62 10.13
CA LEU A 117 -8.38 14.47 10.71
C LEU A 117 -8.27 14.46 12.24
N THR A 118 -9.28 13.95 12.94
CA THR A 118 -9.16 13.68 14.38
C THR A 118 -8.15 12.56 14.67
N LYS A 119 -7.80 12.34 15.93
CA LYS A 119 -6.92 11.23 16.32
C LYS A 119 -7.48 9.86 15.91
N GLU A 120 -8.77 9.64 16.12
CA GLU A 120 -9.46 8.38 15.80
C GLU A 120 -9.52 8.15 14.28
N GLN A 121 -9.76 9.21 13.52
CA GLN A 121 -9.74 9.19 12.06
C GLN A 121 -8.35 8.86 11.52
N ARG A 122 -7.29 9.47 12.09
CA ARG A 122 -5.89 9.15 11.75
C ARG A 122 -5.56 7.69 12.04
N GLN A 123 -5.92 7.19 13.22
CA GLN A 123 -5.74 5.78 13.57
C GLN A 123 -6.40 4.84 12.57
N ARG A 124 -7.59 5.19 12.06
CA ARG A 124 -8.30 4.38 11.08
C ARG A 124 -7.60 4.36 9.71
N VAL A 125 -7.19 5.50 9.18
CA VAL A 125 -6.46 5.52 7.89
C VAL A 125 -5.06 4.93 8.00
N ASP A 126 -4.40 5.05 9.15
CA ASP A 126 -3.11 4.41 9.41
C ASP A 126 -3.23 2.88 9.46
N ALA A 127 -4.34 2.35 9.97
CA ALA A 127 -4.62 0.92 10.03
C ALA A 127 -4.81 0.25 8.67
N ILE A 128 -5.18 1.02 7.63
CA ILE A 128 -5.34 0.54 6.25
C ILE A 128 -4.39 1.25 5.28
N LYS A 129 -3.33 1.88 5.79
CA LYS A 129 -2.38 2.69 5.02
C LYS A 129 -1.88 1.96 3.78
N TYR A 130 -1.56 0.68 3.94
CA TYR A 130 -0.95 -0.15 2.90
C TYR A 130 -1.96 -0.66 1.85
N ARG A 131 -3.24 -0.30 1.98
CA ARG A 131 -4.30 -0.50 0.99
C ARG A 131 -4.63 0.78 0.21
N ILE A 132 -4.18 1.93 0.69
CA ILE A 132 -4.45 3.24 0.09
C ILE A 132 -3.24 3.68 -0.72
N HIS A 133 -3.42 3.89 -2.02
CA HIS A 133 -2.42 4.38 -2.96
C HIS A 133 -2.71 5.83 -3.32
N ASN A 134 -1.87 6.74 -2.84
CA ASN A 134 -2.01 8.18 -3.02
C ASN A 134 -0.96 8.70 -3.99
N TYR A 135 -1.36 8.98 -5.23
CA TYR A 135 -0.48 9.43 -6.30
C TYR A 135 -0.43 10.94 -6.37
N VAL A 136 0.78 11.50 -6.26
CA VAL A 136 1.04 12.93 -6.21
C VAL A 136 2.09 13.31 -7.23
N ASP A 137 1.80 14.31 -8.05
CA ASP A 137 2.77 14.94 -8.93
C ASP A 137 3.27 16.24 -8.31
N ASP A 138 4.57 16.32 -8.00
CA ASP A 138 5.17 17.53 -7.45
C ASP A 138 5.09 18.75 -8.38
N LYS A 139 4.73 18.55 -9.66
CA LYS A 139 4.52 19.64 -10.64
C LYS A 139 3.08 20.15 -10.66
N ASP A 140 2.15 19.44 -10.03
CA ASP A 140 0.77 19.87 -9.83
C ASP A 140 0.67 20.76 -8.57
N LEU A 141 -0.14 21.80 -8.65
CA LEU A 141 -0.35 22.76 -7.57
C LEU A 141 -1.49 22.36 -6.62
N VAL A 142 -2.34 21.42 -7.02
CA VAL A 142 -3.50 20.98 -6.21
C VAL A 142 -3.09 20.09 -5.02
N PRO A 143 -2.11 19.17 -5.13
CA PRO A 143 -1.64 18.37 -4.00
C PRO A 143 -0.94 19.20 -2.92
N ILE A 144 -1.74 19.76 -2.02
CA ILE A 144 -1.28 20.53 -0.84
C ILE A 144 -1.41 19.70 0.44
N GLY A 145 -0.76 20.15 1.52
CA GLY A 145 -0.82 19.46 2.82
C GLY A 145 0.12 18.27 2.95
N TYR A 146 0.91 17.96 1.92
CA TYR A 146 1.96 16.95 1.99
C TYR A 146 3.22 17.50 2.66
N PRO A 147 3.98 16.67 3.42
CA PRO A 147 5.21 17.12 4.04
C PRO A 147 6.27 17.51 2.99
N LYS A 148 6.80 18.74 3.09
CA LYS A 148 7.82 19.22 2.15
C LYS A 148 9.14 18.44 2.30
N ASN A 149 9.80 18.16 1.17
CA ASN A 149 11.11 17.49 1.10
C ASN A 149 11.15 16.09 1.72
N ARG A 150 10.01 15.40 1.77
CA ARG A 150 9.90 14.03 2.27
C ARG A 150 9.43 13.10 1.17
N MET A 151 10.03 11.92 1.11
CA MET A 151 9.76 10.87 0.11
C MET A 151 9.12 9.63 0.77
N ASP A 152 8.63 9.78 1.99
CA ASP A 152 8.02 8.76 2.83
C ASP A 152 6.61 9.17 3.26
N SER A 153 5.79 8.20 3.61
CA SER A 153 4.34 8.36 3.76
C SER A 153 3.87 8.82 5.16
N VAL A 154 4.75 9.34 6.03
CA VAL A 154 4.34 9.81 7.38
C VAL A 154 3.53 11.10 7.28
N GLY A 155 2.41 11.17 8.00
CA GLY A 155 1.52 12.33 7.97
C GLY A 155 0.70 12.44 6.69
N VAL A 156 0.50 11.34 5.99
CA VAL A 156 -0.23 11.25 4.71
C VAL A 156 -1.26 10.13 4.80
N VAL A 157 -2.43 10.35 4.19
CA VAL A 157 -3.41 9.28 4.01
C VAL A 157 -2.91 8.30 2.94
N GLY A 158 -2.49 7.11 3.37
CA GLY A 158 -2.03 6.02 2.52
C GLY A 158 -0.52 6.01 2.21
N MET A 159 -0.13 5.12 1.31
CA MET A 159 1.19 5.11 0.68
C MET A 159 1.26 6.24 -0.36
N MET A 160 2.23 7.13 -0.21
CA MET A 160 2.46 8.26 -1.11
C MET A 160 3.37 7.84 -2.27
N HIS A 161 2.85 7.91 -3.50
CA HIS A 161 3.56 7.62 -4.74
C HIS A 161 3.84 8.93 -5.47
N HIS A 162 5.10 9.33 -5.58
CA HIS A 162 5.48 10.54 -6.32
C HIS A 162 5.59 10.21 -7.81
N VAL A 163 4.69 10.76 -8.60
CA VAL A 163 4.68 10.57 -10.05
C VAL A 163 5.91 11.21 -10.68
N ASP A 164 6.64 10.44 -11.50
CA ASP A 164 7.74 10.95 -12.32
C ASP A 164 7.19 11.47 -13.65
N SER A 165 6.55 12.63 -13.58
CA SER A 165 5.85 13.27 -14.68
C SER A 165 6.78 14.10 -15.57
N VAL A 166 6.32 14.49 -16.76
CA VAL A 166 6.89 15.56 -17.58
C VAL A 166 6.12 16.86 -17.36
N GLN A 167 6.84 18.00 -17.39
CA GLN A 167 6.22 19.31 -17.20
C GLN A 167 5.34 19.68 -18.40
N GLN A 168 4.08 20.00 -18.14
CA GLN A 168 3.17 20.54 -19.14
C GLN A 168 3.27 22.07 -19.21
N VAL A 169 3.04 22.63 -20.40
CA VAL A 169 2.97 24.08 -20.62
C VAL A 169 1.77 24.66 -19.85
N ASP A 170 0.63 24.00 -19.95
CA ASP A 170 -0.53 24.25 -19.12
C ASP A 170 -0.40 23.47 -17.81
N PHE A 171 0.30 24.08 -16.85
CA PHE A 171 0.56 23.49 -15.54
C PHE A 171 -0.65 23.53 -14.60
N VAL A 172 -1.73 24.25 -14.93
CA VAL A 172 -2.91 24.38 -14.06
C VAL A 172 -3.93 23.29 -14.36
N TYR A 173 -4.23 23.07 -15.65
CA TYR A 173 -5.25 22.09 -16.03
C TYR A 173 -4.61 20.79 -16.50
N SER A 174 -3.74 20.84 -17.51
CA SER A 174 -3.15 19.63 -18.10
C SER A 174 -2.24 18.86 -17.14
N GLN A 175 -1.51 19.54 -16.24
CA GLN A 175 -0.68 18.87 -15.22
C GLN A 175 -1.50 18.32 -14.05
N HIS A 176 -2.61 18.97 -13.71
CA HIS A 176 -3.52 18.50 -12.67
C HIS A 176 -4.33 17.27 -13.12
N LEU A 177 -4.65 17.23 -14.41
CA LEU A 177 -5.01 16.01 -15.11
C LEU A 177 -3.77 15.18 -15.44
N TRP A 178 -3.92 14.12 -16.23
CA TRP A 178 -2.85 13.15 -16.44
C TRP A 178 -1.87 13.55 -17.56
N GLY A 179 -1.87 14.81 -18.01
CA GLY A 179 -1.11 15.24 -19.18
C GLY A 179 0.41 15.06 -19.01
N GLY A 180 0.91 15.14 -17.78
CA GLY A 180 2.30 14.90 -17.45
C GLY A 180 2.69 13.43 -17.22
N TYR A 181 1.74 12.50 -17.16
CA TYR A 181 2.03 11.14 -16.71
C TYR A 181 2.83 10.37 -17.77
N VAL A 182 3.87 9.68 -17.30
CA VAL A 182 4.71 8.81 -18.11
C VAL A 182 4.51 7.38 -17.65
N PHE A 183 4.43 6.44 -18.58
CA PHE A 183 4.25 5.02 -18.29
C PHE A 183 5.50 4.24 -18.68
N ASN A 184 5.84 3.22 -17.89
CA ASN A 184 6.87 2.25 -18.22
C ASN A 184 6.39 1.33 -19.35
N GLU A 185 7.31 0.56 -19.95
CA GLU A 185 6.99 -0.39 -21.03
C GLU A 185 5.97 -1.47 -20.60
N ASP A 186 5.91 -1.79 -19.31
CA ASP A 186 4.95 -2.73 -18.73
C ASP A 186 3.56 -2.12 -18.44
N GLY A 187 3.37 -0.84 -18.78
CA GLY A 187 2.12 -0.10 -18.57
C GLY A 187 1.94 0.47 -17.16
N SER A 188 2.88 0.26 -16.24
CA SER A 188 2.84 0.87 -14.91
C SER A 188 3.14 2.37 -14.98
N LEU A 189 2.49 3.18 -14.14
CA LEU A 189 2.80 4.60 -14.00
C LEU A 189 4.23 4.76 -13.48
N LYS A 190 5.00 5.65 -14.11
CA LYS A 190 6.37 5.95 -13.70
C LYS A 190 6.35 6.75 -12.40
N ILE A 191 6.99 6.20 -11.36
CA ILE A 191 7.11 6.80 -10.03
C ILE A 191 8.59 7.13 -9.78
N LYS A 192 8.84 8.20 -9.04
CA LYS A 192 10.19 8.58 -8.60
C LYS A 192 10.78 7.51 -7.68
N ASN A 193 12.09 7.59 -7.43
CA ASN A 193 12.73 6.73 -6.43
C ASN A 193 12.40 7.20 -5.01
N ASP A 194 11.16 6.95 -4.59
CA ASP A 194 10.63 7.22 -3.25
C ASP A 194 10.45 5.92 -2.44
N ARG A 195 9.85 6.02 -1.25
CA ARG A 195 9.62 4.85 -0.38
C ARG A 195 8.43 3.99 -0.83
N SER A 196 7.63 4.43 -1.78
CA SER A 196 6.38 3.76 -2.17
C SER A 196 6.62 2.37 -2.75
N SER A 197 7.71 2.17 -3.50
CA SER A 197 8.12 0.87 -4.03
C SER A 197 8.50 -0.12 -2.92
N PHE A 198 9.13 0.37 -1.86
CA PHE A 198 9.44 -0.43 -0.66
C PHE A 198 8.15 -0.75 0.11
N GLU A 199 7.33 0.26 0.41
CA GLU A 199 6.06 0.08 1.14
C GLU A 199 5.12 -0.88 0.41
N LYS A 200 5.00 -0.75 -0.91
CA LYS A 200 4.19 -1.65 -1.76
C LYS A 200 4.72 -3.08 -1.75
N ARG A 201 6.03 -3.27 -1.80
CA ARG A 201 6.64 -4.62 -1.81
C ARG A 201 6.33 -5.38 -0.52
N TYR A 202 6.34 -4.69 0.61
CA TYR A 202 6.09 -5.29 1.93
C TYR A 202 4.67 -5.05 2.45
N SER A 203 3.75 -4.60 1.59
CA SER A 203 2.44 -4.13 2.01
C SER A 203 1.62 -5.20 2.70
N SER A 204 1.69 -6.46 2.28
CA SER A 204 0.93 -7.56 2.91
C SER A 204 1.22 -7.69 4.41
N GLY A 205 2.50 -7.87 4.77
CA GLY A 205 2.90 -8.03 6.17
C GLY A 205 2.71 -6.74 6.97
N LEU A 206 2.99 -5.59 6.36
CA LEU A 206 2.80 -4.29 7.00
C LEU A 206 1.31 -3.98 7.24
N ASP A 207 0.44 -4.30 6.28
CA ASP A 207 -1.02 -4.19 6.39
C ASP A 207 -1.54 -5.05 7.53
N LYS A 208 -1.18 -6.34 7.53
CA LYS A 208 -1.58 -7.29 8.57
C LYS A 208 -1.24 -6.79 9.97
N VAL A 209 -0.04 -6.25 10.16
CA VAL A 209 0.38 -5.67 11.44
C VAL A 209 -0.42 -4.39 11.75
N SER A 210 -0.53 -3.47 10.80
CA SER A 210 -1.22 -2.19 11.03
C SER A 210 -2.71 -2.37 11.35
N SER A 211 -3.44 -3.17 10.57
CA SER A 211 -4.85 -3.46 10.81
C SER A 211 -5.05 -4.35 12.03
N GLY A 212 -4.16 -5.33 12.25
CA GLY A 212 -4.24 -6.22 13.41
C GLY A 212 -4.01 -5.48 14.74
N LEU A 213 -3.05 -4.55 14.79
CA LEU A 213 -2.81 -3.71 15.96
C LEU A 213 -3.94 -2.70 16.19
N TYR A 214 -4.61 -2.23 15.13
CA TYR A 214 -5.83 -1.44 15.26
C TYR A 214 -6.96 -2.24 15.91
N SER A 215 -7.26 -3.44 15.41
CA SER A 215 -8.27 -4.33 16.01
C SER A 215 -7.89 -4.75 17.44
N TYR A 216 -6.60 -5.00 17.72
CA TYR A 216 -6.11 -5.23 19.08
C TYR A 216 -6.41 -4.04 20.00
N ALA A 217 -6.13 -2.80 19.55
CA ALA A 217 -6.42 -1.61 20.34
C ALA A 217 -7.92 -1.46 20.63
N LYS A 218 -8.78 -1.80 19.66
CA LYS A 218 -10.24 -1.80 19.85
C LYS A 218 -10.73 -2.86 20.83
N ALA A 219 -10.24 -4.09 20.71
CA ALA A 219 -10.54 -5.13 21.69
C ALA A 219 -10.06 -4.72 23.10
N LYS A 220 -8.86 -4.15 23.20
CA LYS A 220 -8.31 -3.65 24.46
C LYS A 220 -9.18 -2.56 25.09
N GLU A 221 -9.64 -1.58 24.30
CA GLU A 221 -10.58 -0.56 24.76
C GLU A 221 -11.91 -1.16 25.23
N ALA A 222 -12.48 -2.11 24.48
CA ALA A 222 -13.74 -2.76 24.81
C ALA A 222 -13.69 -3.60 26.09
N LEU A 223 -12.56 -4.28 26.34
CA LEU A 223 -12.35 -5.14 27.51
C LEU A 223 -11.86 -4.38 28.74
N ALA A 224 -11.60 -3.08 28.65
CA ALA A 224 -11.04 -2.30 29.76
C ALA A 224 -12.02 -2.08 30.94
N SER A 225 -13.30 -2.36 30.75
CA SER A 225 -14.35 -2.07 31.75
C SER A 225 -14.18 -2.89 33.03
N GLY A 226 -13.64 -2.27 34.07
CA GLY A 226 -13.41 -2.90 35.38
C GLY A 226 -12.01 -3.46 35.59
N GLY A 227 -11.09 -3.23 34.64
CA GLY A 227 -9.78 -3.85 34.59
C GLY A 227 -9.81 -5.21 33.88
N TYR A 228 -8.65 -5.72 33.46
CA TYR A 228 -8.57 -6.98 32.73
C TYR A 228 -8.55 -8.17 33.69
N THR A 229 -9.33 -9.19 33.38
CA THR A 229 -9.17 -10.53 33.93
C THR A 229 -7.93 -11.20 33.34
N SER A 230 -7.36 -12.21 34.03
CA SER A 230 -6.21 -12.95 33.49
C SER A 230 -6.51 -13.65 32.16
N GLY A 231 -7.77 -13.96 31.88
CA GLY A 231 -8.19 -14.51 30.58
C GLY A 231 -8.15 -13.45 29.47
N GLU A 232 -8.61 -12.24 29.74
CA GLU A 232 -8.56 -11.11 28.80
C GLU A 232 -7.12 -10.65 28.55
N GLU A 233 -6.27 -10.63 29.58
CA GLU A 233 -4.83 -10.37 29.41
C GLU A 233 -4.19 -11.40 28.47
N LEU A 234 -4.45 -12.68 28.71
CA LEU A 234 -3.94 -13.77 27.88
C LEU A 234 -4.46 -13.69 26.44
N PHE A 235 -5.72 -13.30 26.24
CA PHE A 235 -6.29 -13.04 24.91
C PHE A 235 -5.58 -11.90 24.20
N LEU A 236 -5.45 -10.74 24.87
CA LEU A 236 -4.80 -9.57 24.31
C LEU A 236 -3.33 -9.87 23.95
N ASP A 237 -2.59 -10.55 24.83
CA ASP A 237 -1.22 -10.96 24.58
C ASP A 237 -1.12 -11.93 23.40
N SER A 238 -2.04 -12.90 23.31
CA SER A 238 -2.11 -13.85 22.19
C SER A 238 -2.36 -13.14 20.87
N GLU A 239 -3.33 -12.24 20.82
CA GLU A 239 -3.68 -11.49 19.61
C GLU A 239 -2.53 -10.57 19.14
N GLN A 240 -1.86 -9.91 20.08
CA GLN A 240 -0.69 -9.10 19.74
C GLN A 240 0.46 -9.96 19.23
N ALA A 241 0.77 -11.07 19.91
CA ALA A 241 1.85 -11.97 19.52
C ALA A 241 1.62 -12.61 18.14
N LEU A 242 0.39 -13.09 17.88
CA LEU A 242 0.00 -13.67 16.59
C LEU A 242 0.07 -12.63 15.47
N THR A 243 -0.45 -11.41 15.70
CA THR A 243 -0.40 -10.33 14.72
C THR A 243 1.04 -9.97 14.33
N ILE A 244 1.91 -9.76 15.32
CA ILE A 244 3.30 -9.34 15.08
C ILE A 244 4.11 -10.48 14.43
N SER A 245 3.99 -11.70 14.93
CA SER A 245 4.74 -12.85 14.39
C SER A 245 4.35 -13.18 12.96
N SER A 246 3.06 -13.11 12.62
CA SER A 246 2.58 -13.31 11.25
C SER A 246 3.11 -12.24 10.30
N GLY A 247 3.09 -10.97 10.72
CA GLY A 247 3.70 -9.88 9.95
C GLY A 247 5.20 -10.04 9.71
N LEU A 248 5.95 -10.48 10.74
CA LEU A 248 7.38 -10.75 10.63
C LEU A 248 7.67 -11.88 9.63
N HIS A 249 6.90 -12.97 9.68
CA HIS A 249 6.99 -14.06 8.71
C HIS A 249 6.74 -13.55 7.28
N GLU A 250 5.65 -12.82 7.03
CA GLU A 250 5.35 -12.31 5.69
C GLU A 250 6.44 -11.38 5.14
N VAL A 251 6.95 -10.46 5.95
CA VAL A 251 8.03 -9.55 5.54
C VAL A 251 9.34 -10.30 5.27
N ALA A 252 9.67 -11.30 6.10
CA ALA A 252 10.85 -12.12 5.89
C ALA A 252 10.76 -12.94 4.60
N ASN A 253 9.60 -13.53 4.32
CA ASN A 253 9.36 -14.27 3.08
C ASN A 253 9.43 -13.36 1.85
N ALA A 254 8.75 -12.21 1.87
CA ALA A 254 8.84 -11.21 0.79
C ALA A 254 10.28 -10.72 0.56
N GLY A 255 11.06 -10.58 1.63
CA GLY A 255 12.48 -10.23 1.55
C GLY A 255 13.32 -11.32 0.89
N HIS A 256 13.06 -12.59 1.21
CA HIS A 256 13.71 -13.73 0.57
C HIS A 256 13.36 -13.83 -0.92
N GLU A 257 12.08 -13.69 -1.27
CA GLU A 257 11.60 -13.71 -2.66
C GLU A 257 12.23 -12.58 -3.50
N GLU A 258 12.37 -11.38 -2.93
CA GLU A 258 13.03 -10.26 -3.61
C GLU A 258 14.50 -10.58 -3.91
N ILE A 259 15.24 -11.14 -2.94
CA ILE A 259 16.63 -11.55 -3.15
C ILE A 259 16.70 -12.60 -4.27
N CYS A 260 15.83 -13.61 -4.24
CA CYS A 260 15.77 -14.63 -5.30
C CYS A 260 15.44 -14.03 -6.67
N SER A 261 14.53 -13.05 -6.73
CA SER A 261 14.18 -12.33 -7.97
C SER A 261 15.36 -11.52 -8.52
N ILE A 262 16.11 -10.82 -7.66
CA ILE A 262 17.32 -10.09 -8.03
C ILE A 262 18.36 -11.05 -8.61
N VAL A 263 18.60 -12.18 -7.96
CA VAL A 263 19.56 -13.19 -8.44
C VAL A 263 19.11 -13.78 -9.77
N HIS A 264 17.81 -14.07 -9.93
CA HIS A 264 17.27 -14.57 -11.20
C HIS A 264 17.49 -13.58 -12.36
N LYS A 265 17.23 -12.28 -12.13
CA LYS A 265 17.51 -11.24 -13.14
C LYS A 265 19.00 -11.13 -13.44
N ALA A 266 19.85 -11.24 -12.42
CA ALA A 266 21.30 -11.22 -12.59
C ALA A 266 21.77 -12.43 -13.44
N HIS A 267 21.20 -13.62 -13.24
CA HIS A 267 21.42 -14.78 -14.10
C HIS A 267 20.99 -14.54 -15.55
N GLN A 268 19.80 -13.97 -15.77
CA GLN A 268 19.33 -13.67 -17.12
C GLN A 268 20.29 -12.73 -17.87
N GLU A 269 20.79 -11.68 -17.21
CA GLU A 269 21.78 -10.78 -17.80
C GLU A 269 23.14 -11.45 -18.00
N ALA A 270 23.59 -12.26 -17.03
CA ALA A 270 24.82 -13.03 -17.16
C ALA A 270 24.79 -13.99 -18.37
N GLU A 271 23.66 -14.66 -18.60
CA GLU A 271 23.47 -15.52 -19.77
C GLU A 271 23.51 -14.74 -21.09
N LYS A 272 22.97 -13.51 -21.13
CA LYS A 272 23.12 -12.64 -22.31
C LYS A 272 24.58 -12.27 -22.58
N ILE A 273 25.36 -12.01 -21.52
CA ILE A 273 26.80 -11.75 -21.64
C ILE A 273 27.52 -13.00 -22.15
N VAL A 274 27.22 -14.18 -21.61
CA VAL A 274 27.76 -15.46 -22.12
C VAL A 274 27.41 -15.65 -23.59
N ALA A 275 26.16 -15.41 -24.00
CA ALA A 275 25.76 -15.52 -25.40
C ALA A 275 26.54 -14.56 -26.32
N SER A 276 26.89 -13.37 -25.81
CA SER A 276 27.68 -12.40 -26.59
C SER A 276 29.11 -12.86 -26.89
N THR A 277 29.69 -13.78 -26.11
CA THR A 277 31.05 -14.31 -26.37
C THR A 277 31.10 -15.22 -27.59
N TYR A 278 29.94 -15.63 -28.13
CA TYR A 278 29.83 -16.39 -29.37
C TYR A 278 29.60 -15.49 -30.60
N HIS A 279 29.46 -14.18 -30.41
CA HIS A 279 29.19 -13.26 -31.51
C HIS A 279 30.47 -12.94 -32.29
N VAL A 280 30.53 -13.35 -33.55
CA VAL A 280 31.68 -13.11 -34.43
C VAL A 280 31.71 -11.64 -34.87
N PRO A 281 32.76 -10.86 -34.51
CA PRO A 281 32.83 -9.47 -34.91
C PRO A 281 32.99 -9.30 -36.43
N PHE A 282 32.48 -8.19 -36.97
CA PHE A 282 32.60 -7.88 -38.39
C PHE A 282 34.06 -7.86 -38.86
N GLY A 283 34.34 -8.54 -39.97
CA GLY A 283 35.68 -8.62 -40.58
C GLY A 283 36.55 -9.78 -40.10
N PHE A 284 36.09 -10.58 -39.12
CA PHE A 284 36.77 -11.80 -38.68
C PHE A 284 36.23 -13.04 -39.41
N ILE A 285 37.12 -13.97 -39.74
CA ILE A 285 36.79 -15.29 -40.32
C ILE A 285 37.01 -16.33 -39.22
N LEU A 286 36.21 -16.24 -38.16
CA LEU A 286 36.19 -17.17 -37.04
C LEU A 286 34.81 -17.80 -36.92
N SER A 287 34.75 -19.04 -36.45
CA SER A 287 33.52 -19.66 -35.97
C SER A 287 33.13 -19.08 -34.60
N PRO A 288 31.84 -19.12 -34.21
CA PRO A 288 31.40 -18.74 -32.87
C PRO A 288 32.20 -19.40 -31.74
N THR A 289 32.59 -20.67 -31.93
CA THR A 289 33.40 -21.42 -30.96
C THR A 289 34.82 -20.87 -30.84
N GLU A 290 35.46 -20.49 -31.95
CA GLU A 290 36.80 -19.89 -31.93
C GLU A 290 36.79 -18.53 -31.24
N VAL A 291 35.72 -17.74 -31.40
CA VAL A 291 35.54 -16.48 -30.68
C VAL A 291 35.34 -16.72 -29.18
N ALA A 292 34.50 -17.70 -28.80
CA ALA A 292 34.30 -18.06 -27.40
C ALA A 292 35.60 -18.58 -26.74
N ILE A 293 36.42 -19.35 -27.46
CA ILE A 293 37.76 -19.78 -26.99
C ILE A 293 38.66 -18.55 -26.79
N ALA A 294 38.70 -17.61 -27.74
CA ALA A 294 39.51 -16.40 -27.59
C ALA A 294 39.09 -15.54 -26.38
N TYR A 295 37.78 -15.42 -26.11
CA TYR A 295 37.29 -14.79 -24.88
C TYR A 295 37.73 -15.57 -23.64
N SER A 296 37.60 -16.90 -23.66
CA SER A 296 38.00 -17.76 -22.55
C SER A 296 39.51 -17.68 -22.26
N ASP A 297 40.34 -17.63 -23.29
CA ASP A 297 41.80 -17.43 -23.17
C ASP A 297 42.14 -16.06 -22.57
N GLY A 298 41.28 -15.06 -22.82
CA GLY A 298 41.31 -13.74 -22.19
C GLY A 298 40.71 -13.69 -20.78
N GLY A 299 40.25 -14.82 -20.23
CA GLY A 299 39.65 -14.92 -18.89
C GLY A 299 38.14 -14.67 -18.83
N VAL A 300 37.45 -14.59 -19.97
CA VAL A 300 35.99 -14.41 -20.05
C VAL A 300 35.33 -15.71 -20.50
N SER A 301 34.79 -16.45 -19.55
CA SER A 301 34.14 -17.75 -19.76
C SER A 301 32.81 -17.81 -19.02
N ARG A 302 32.00 -18.84 -19.31
CA ARG A 302 30.78 -19.11 -18.53
C ARG A 302 31.08 -19.23 -17.04
N THR A 303 32.18 -19.88 -16.67
CA THR A 303 32.57 -20.06 -15.26
C THR A 303 32.85 -18.73 -14.58
N THR A 304 33.62 -17.84 -15.21
CA THR A 304 33.95 -16.52 -14.64
C THR A 304 32.79 -15.51 -14.71
N ILE A 305 31.70 -15.84 -15.41
CA ILE A 305 30.52 -14.97 -15.53
C ILE A 305 29.38 -15.47 -14.63
N VAL A 306 28.99 -16.72 -14.79
CA VAL A 306 27.84 -17.34 -14.11
C VAL A 306 28.25 -17.96 -12.78
N ASP A 307 29.31 -18.78 -12.74
CA ASP A 307 29.70 -19.49 -11.51
C ASP A 307 30.20 -18.50 -10.43
N ASP A 308 30.90 -17.43 -10.82
CA ASP A 308 31.31 -16.35 -9.91
C ASP A 308 30.11 -15.61 -9.31
N LEU A 309 29.05 -15.44 -10.10
CA LEU A 309 27.81 -14.80 -9.67
C LEU A 309 27.05 -15.73 -8.70
N ASP A 310 26.96 -17.03 -9.00
CA ASP A 310 26.41 -18.05 -8.10
C ASP A 310 27.17 -18.04 -6.77
N HIS A 311 28.50 -18.06 -6.81
CA HIS A 311 29.33 -18.02 -5.60
C HIS A 311 29.07 -16.75 -4.75
N TYR A 312 28.89 -15.61 -5.41
CA TYR A 312 28.61 -14.34 -4.74
C TYR A 312 27.23 -14.30 -4.08
N PHE A 313 26.19 -14.84 -4.74
CA PHE A 313 24.81 -14.73 -4.28
C PHE A 313 24.34 -15.90 -3.41
N TYR A 314 24.90 -17.10 -3.58
CA TYR A 314 24.55 -18.28 -2.79
C TYR A 314 24.51 -18.02 -1.26
N PRO A 315 25.53 -17.42 -0.61
CA PRO A 315 25.46 -17.15 0.83
C PRO A 315 24.36 -16.15 1.21
N LYS A 316 23.98 -15.23 0.31
CA LYS A 316 22.92 -14.24 0.55
C LYS A 316 21.54 -14.88 0.47
N ILE A 317 21.33 -15.74 -0.54
CA ILE A 317 20.12 -16.56 -0.66
C ILE A 317 19.96 -17.41 0.59
N LYS A 318 20.99 -18.20 0.96
CA LYS A 318 20.96 -19.06 2.16
C LYS A 318 20.69 -18.31 3.45
N LYS A 319 21.26 -17.11 3.62
CA LYS A 319 20.98 -16.28 4.78
C LYS A 319 19.51 -15.81 4.81
N SER A 320 18.97 -15.39 3.67
CA SER A 320 17.58 -14.93 3.58
C SER A 320 16.56 -16.05 3.73
N GLU A 321 16.83 -17.22 3.14
CA GLU A 321 16.04 -18.45 3.29
C GLU A 321 15.95 -18.84 4.76
N LYS A 322 17.10 -18.86 5.45
CA LYS A 322 17.15 -19.21 6.88
C LYS A 322 16.36 -18.23 7.75
N LEU A 323 16.42 -16.93 7.46
CA LEU A 323 15.63 -15.93 8.18
C LEU A 323 14.13 -16.13 7.97
N ALA A 324 13.69 -16.42 6.73
CA ALA A 324 12.29 -16.71 6.44
C ALA A 324 11.80 -17.96 7.19
N GLU A 325 12.59 -19.04 7.18
CA GLU A 325 12.31 -20.27 7.94
C GLU A 325 12.23 -20.02 9.45
N ASP A 326 13.14 -19.22 10.00
CA ASP A 326 13.17 -18.93 11.44
C ASP A 326 11.93 -18.15 11.88
N PHE A 327 11.48 -17.16 11.09
CA PHE A 327 10.25 -16.42 11.40
C PHE A 327 8.98 -17.24 11.19
N GLN A 328 8.93 -18.11 10.17
CA GLN A 328 7.84 -19.06 10.00
C GLN A 328 7.74 -20.03 11.19
N SER A 329 8.89 -20.54 11.65
CA SER A 329 8.96 -21.41 12.83
C SER A 329 8.52 -20.69 14.10
N LEU A 330 8.89 -19.41 14.26
CA LEU A 330 8.47 -18.59 15.40
C LEU A 330 6.96 -18.36 15.41
N GLU A 331 6.37 -17.95 14.28
CA GLU A 331 4.91 -17.78 14.15
C GLU A 331 4.19 -19.09 14.53
N LYS A 332 4.64 -20.22 13.98
CA LYS A 332 4.06 -21.53 14.27
C LYS A 332 4.14 -21.88 15.76
N GLN A 333 5.30 -21.67 16.40
CA GLN A 333 5.46 -21.96 17.83
C GLN A 333 4.53 -21.11 18.71
N ILE A 334 4.34 -19.85 18.37
CA ILE A 334 3.38 -18.96 19.06
C ILE A 334 1.95 -19.47 18.86
N ALA A 335 1.56 -19.77 17.61
CA ALA A 335 0.24 -20.29 17.28
C ALA A 335 -0.07 -21.62 17.99
N ASP A 336 0.86 -22.57 17.95
CA ASP A 336 0.73 -23.87 18.62
C ASP A 336 0.63 -23.69 20.14
N GLY A 337 1.36 -22.74 20.72
CA GLY A 337 1.30 -22.41 22.15
C GLY A 337 -0.06 -21.85 22.58
N VAL A 338 -0.62 -20.91 21.81
CA VAL A 338 -1.97 -20.37 22.03
C VAL A 338 -3.01 -21.47 21.88
N GLN A 339 -2.95 -22.24 20.79
CA GLN A 339 -3.91 -23.30 20.49
C GLN A 339 -3.95 -24.37 21.59
N LYS A 340 -2.78 -24.83 22.06
CA LYS A 340 -2.68 -25.79 23.16
C LYS A 340 -3.37 -25.26 24.43
N LYS A 341 -3.19 -23.99 24.75
CA LYS A 341 -3.81 -23.37 25.92
C LYS A 341 -5.34 -23.33 25.82
N LEU A 342 -5.89 -23.14 24.62
CA LEU A 342 -7.33 -23.17 24.37
C LEU A 342 -7.90 -24.60 24.36
N GLU A 343 -7.11 -25.59 23.97
CA GLU A 343 -7.51 -27.01 24.04
C GLU A 343 -7.61 -27.51 25.48
N ASP A 344 -6.68 -27.07 26.34
CA ASP A 344 -6.63 -27.42 27.76
C ASP A 344 -7.73 -26.71 28.58
N ASP A 345 -8.27 -25.58 28.09
CA ASP A 345 -9.25 -24.74 28.79
C ASP A 345 -10.43 -24.35 27.89
N LYS A 346 -11.50 -25.15 27.95
CA LYS A 346 -12.70 -24.95 27.12
C LYS A 346 -13.47 -23.68 27.44
N GLU A 347 -13.42 -23.21 28.69
CA GLU A 347 -14.09 -21.96 29.09
C GLU A 347 -13.34 -20.78 28.47
N LEU A 348 -12.01 -20.76 28.61
CA LEU A 348 -11.16 -19.77 27.95
C LEU A 348 -11.34 -19.77 26.42
N ALA A 349 -11.41 -20.96 25.80
CA ALA A 349 -11.68 -21.07 24.36
C ALA A 349 -13.05 -20.51 23.97
N GLY A 350 -14.06 -20.66 24.82
CA GLY A 350 -15.37 -20.00 24.65
C GLY A 350 -15.24 -18.49 24.73
N ASN A 351 -14.54 -17.99 25.74
CA ASN A 351 -14.34 -16.55 25.96
C ASN A 351 -13.56 -15.89 24.82
N PHE A 352 -12.50 -16.53 24.31
CA PHE A 352 -11.76 -16.05 23.13
C PHE A 352 -12.69 -15.83 21.93
N LYS A 353 -13.63 -16.75 21.67
CA LYS A 353 -14.59 -16.60 20.56
C LYS A 353 -15.52 -15.41 20.75
N GLU A 354 -15.91 -15.10 21.98
CA GLU A 354 -16.73 -13.92 22.27
C GLU A 354 -15.92 -12.63 22.16
N TRP A 355 -14.68 -12.60 22.68
CA TRP A 355 -13.80 -11.43 22.59
C TRP A 355 -13.31 -11.14 21.16
N MET A 356 -13.27 -12.15 20.29
CA MET A 356 -13.02 -11.92 18.86
C MET A 356 -14.13 -11.13 18.16
N LYS A 357 -15.35 -11.07 18.72
CA LYS A 357 -16.48 -10.32 18.13
C LYS A 357 -16.45 -8.82 18.43
N VAL A 358 -15.61 -8.39 19.39
CA VAL A 358 -15.45 -6.97 19.76
C VAL A 358 -14.25 -6.32 19.07
N LYS A 359 -13.55 -7.06 18.21
CA LYS A 359 -12.52 -6.58 17.28
C LYS A 359 -13.15 -6.00 16.02
#